data_AF-A0A850FZK4-F1
#
_entry.id   AF-A0A850FZK4-F1
#
_cell.length_a   1.000
_cell.length_b   1.000
_cell.length_c   1.000
_cell.angle_alpha   90.00
_cell.angle_beta   90.00
_cell.angle_gamma   90.00
#
_symmetry.space_group_name_H-M   'P 1'
#
loop_
_entity.id
_entity.type
_entity.pdbx_description
1 polymer ?
#
loop_
_entity_poly.entity_id
_entity_poly.type
_entity_poly.pdbx_seq_one_letter_code
_entity_poly.pdbx_strand_id
1 'polypeptide(L)'
;MLFNIKVINKNPRYKVVQYNDEYLLIDLVSTWLVYFFPFINWFIPKRYAKLSEKELENLNVDKQNKNNIFWPVTGSSFLFVVILRKYVHTFEVQLDNKILISLCFIGFIGIAAFYTYLNKK
;
A
#
# COMPACT_ATOMS: atom_id res chain seq x y z
N MET A 1 -20.90 20.04 -2.72
CA MET A 1 -20.45 18.71 -3.16
C MET A 1 -19.92 17.96 -1.95
N LEU A 2 -20.69 17.02 -1.39
CA LEU A 2 -20.31 16.23 -0.22
C LEU A 2 -19.73 14.90 -0.70
N PHE A 3 -18.41 14.75 -0.60
CA PHE A 3 -17.70 13.51 -0.88
C PHE A 3 -17.61 12.69 0.40
N ASN A 4 -18.28 11.55 0.45
CA ASN A 4 -18.25 10.64 1.59
C ASN A 4 -17.60 9.31 1.20
N ILE A 5 -16.55 8.93 1.93
CA ILE A 5 -15.89 7.63 1.78
C ILE A 5 -16.54 6.68 2.80
N LYS A 6 -16.98 5.51 2.32
CA LYS A 6 -17.40 4.39 3.17
C LYS A 6 -16.46 3.21 2.96
N VAL A 7 -16.13 2.50 4.04
CA VAL A 7 -15.24 1.32 3.99
C VAL A 7 -16.06 0.05 4.10
N ILE A 8 -15.80 -0.89 3.20
CA ILE A 8 -16.43 -2.20 3.19
C ILE A 8 -15.64 -3.10 4.13
N ASN A 9 -16.28 -3.65 5.17
CA ASN A 9 -15.78 -4.77 6.00
C ASN A 9 -14.24 -4.86 6.17
N LYS A 10 -13.58 -3.78 6.59
CA LYS A 10 -12.11 -3.67 6.74
C LYS A 10 -11.28 -4.12 5.51
N ASN A 11 -11.83 -4.10 4.30
CA ASN A 11 -11.12 -4.45 3.08
C ASN A 11 -10.20 -3.28 2.65
N PRO A 12 -8.87 -3.49 2.58
CA PRO A 12 -7.93 -2.44 2.19
C PRO A 12 -7.93 -2.16 0.68
N ARG A 13 -8.42 -3.10 -0.14
CA ARG A 13 -8.38 -3.01 -1.60
C ARG A 13 -9.50 -2.18 -2.19
N TYR A 14 -10.71 -2.28 -1.66
CA TYR A 14 -11.89 -1.61 -2.22
C TYR A 14 -12.49 -0.61 -1.24
N LYS A 15 -12.90 0.56 -1.74
CA LYS A 15 -13.69 1.54 -0.98
C LYS A 15 -14.86 2.02 -1.80
N VAL A 16 -15.95 2.36 -1.09
CA VAL A 16 -17.12 2.99 -1.71
C VAL A 16 -17.03 4.50 -1.51
N VAL A 17 -17.24 5.24 -2.58
CA VAL A 17 -17.32 6.69 -2.59
C VAL A 17 -18.74 7.08 -2.98
N GLN A 18 -19.37 7.93 -2.18
CA GLN A 18 -20.64 8.55 -2.54
C GLN A 18 -20.37 9.90 -3.21
N TYR A 19 -20.87 10.06 -4.43
CA TYR A 19 -20.73 11.28 -5.23
C TYR A 19 -22.03 11.59 -5.95
N ASN A 20 -22.64 12.75 -5.64
CA ASN A 20 -23.90 13.22 -6.24
C ASN A 20 -24.99 12.11 -6.28
N ASP A 21 -25.22 11.48 -5.13
CA ASP A 21 -26.20 10.39 -4.93
C ASP A 21 -25.89 9.05 -5.62
N GLU A 22 -24.81 8.95 -6.39
CA GLU A 22 -24.30 7.68 -6.89
C GLU A 22 -23.26 7.06 -5.93
N TYR A 23 -23.28 5.73 -5.83
CA TYR A 23 -22.28 4.96 -5.10
C TYR A 23 -21.27 4.37 -6.09
N LEU A 24 -20.00 4.74 -5.93
CA LEU A 24 -18.89 4.29 -6.76
C LEU A 24 -17.98 3.38 -5.95
N LEU A 25 -17.79 2.14 -6.39
CA LEU A 25 -16.79 1.24 -5.86
C LEU A 25 -15.46 1.47 -6.57
N ILE A 26 -14.43 1.83 -5.81
CA ILE A 26 -13.09 2.12 -6.34
C ILE A 26 -12.14 1.02 -5.89
N ASP A 27 -11.39 0.44 -6.84
CA ASP A 27 -10.24 -0.42 -6.54
C ASP A 27 -9.01 0.47 -6.26
N LEU A 28 -8.59 0.54 -4.99
CA LEU A 28 -7.41 1.31 -4.60
C LEU A 28 -6.13 0.60 -4.99
N VAL A 29 -6.09 -0.73 -4.86
CA VAL A 29 -4.90 -1.55 -5.12
C VAL A 29 -5.09 -2.25 -6.46
N SER A 30 -4.99 -1.44 -7.51
CA SER A 30 -5.23 -1.86 -8.89
C SER A 30 -4.19 -2.86 -9.42
N THR A 31 -3.02 -2.96 -8.79
CA THR A 31 -1.93 -3.85 -9.23
C THR A 31 -1.08 -4.28 -8.05
N TRP A 32 -0.56 -5.51 -8.09
CA TRP A 32 0.33 -6.06 -7.06
C TRP A 32 1.61 -5.23 -6.83
N LEU A 33 2.08 -4.52 -7.87
CA LEU A 33 3.23 -3.61 -7.81
C LEU A 33 3.07 -2.49 -6.76
N VAL A 34 1.83 -2.10 -6.44
CA VAL A 34 1.54 -1.06 -5.44
C VAL A 34 2.02 -1.46 -4.04
N TYR A 35 2.09 -2.75 -3.73
CA TYR A 35 2.60 -3.23 -2.44
C TYR A 35 4.11 -3.01 -2.29
N PHE A 36 4.86 -3.05 -3.38
CA PHE A 36 6.31 -2.83 -3.39
C PHE A 36 6.67 -1.36 -3.57
N PHE A 37 5.92 -0.67 -4.43
CA PHE A 37 6.14 0.74 -4.75
C PHE A 37 4.83 1.52 -4.59
N PRO A 38 4.53 1.98 -3.36
CA PRO A 38 3.26 2.66 -3.08
C PRO A 38 3.05 3.93 -3.91
N PHE A 39 4.13 4.58 -4.36
CA PHE A 39 4.07 5.78 -5.20
C PHE A 39 3.55 5.50 -6.62
N ILE A 40 3.78 4.30 -7.18
CA ILE A 40 3.27 3.93 -8.51
C ILE A 40 1.73 3.95 -8.52
N ASN A 41 1.11 3.75 -7.35
CA ASN A 41 -0.33 3.81 -7.19
C ASN A 41 -0.97 5.14 -7.64
N TRP A 42 -0.21 6.24 -7.64
CA TRP A 42 -0.67 7.55 -8.11
C TRP A 42 -0.66 7.69 -9.63
N PHE A 43 0.25 6.99 -10.31
CA PHE A 43 0.41 7.09 -11.76
C PHE A 43 -0.55 6.16 -12.52
N ILE A 44 -1.12 5.16 -11.84
CA ILE A 44 -2.03 4.19 -12.46
C ILE A 44 -3.49 4.69 -12.35
N PRO A 45 -4.23 4.78 -13.47
CA PRO A 45 -5.64 5.17 -13.44
C PRO A 45 -6.48 4.17 -12.64
N LYS A 46 -7.38 4.69 -11.79
CA LYS A 46 -8.24 3.86 -10.93
C LYS A 46 -9.44 3.34 -11.69
N ARG A 47 -9.70 2.05 -11.56
CA ARG A 47 -10.95 1.43 -12.03
C ARG A 47 -12.05 1.71 -11.01
N TYR A 48 -13.20 2.13 -11.51
CA TYR A 48 -14.40 2.36 -10.71
C TYR A 48 -15.57 1.59 -11.32
N ALA A 49 -16.48 1.12 -10.46
CA ALA A 49 -17.75 0.52 -10.86
C ALA A 49 -18.88 1.28 -10.15
N LYS A 50 -19.98 1.54 -10.86
CA LYS A 50 -21.20 2.08 -10.24
C LYS A 50 -21.91 0.95 -9.50
N LEU A 51 -22.30 1.20 -8.27
CA LEU A 51 -23.10 0.30 -7.44
C LEU A 51 -24.53 0.81 -7.33
N SER A 52 -25.47 -0.12 -7.40
CA SER A 52 -26.85 0.13 -7.01
C SER A 52 -27.02 0.09 -5.48
N GLU A 53 -28.08 0.68 -4.96
CA GLU A 53 -28.38 0.67 -3.52
C GLU A 53 -28.53 -0.75 -2.97
N LYS A 54 -29.11 -1.67 -3.75
CA LYS A 54 -29.28 -3.09 -3.38
C LYS A 54 -27.94 -3.80 -3.22
N GLU A 55 -26.96 -3.49 -4.06
CA GLU A 55 -25.60 -4.05 -3.96
C GLU A 55 -24.85 -3.48 -2.77
N LEU A 56 -25.12 -2.22 -2.40
CA LEU A 56 -24.53 -1.58 -1.23
C LEU A 56 -24.99 -2.22 0.08
N GLU A 57 -26.28 -2.55 0.20
CA GLU A 57 -26.83 -3.24 1.37
C GLU A 57 -26.22 -4.64 1.55
N ASN A 58 -26.05 -5.38 0.45
CA ASN A 58 -25.37 -6.68 0.46
C ASN A 58 -23.89 -6.58 0.88
N LEU A 59 -23.25 -5.42 0.68
CA LEU A 59 -21.83 -5.23 0.97
C LEU A 59 -21.52 -4.95 2.45
N ASN A 60 -22.50 -4.96 3.36
CA ASN A 60 -22.30 -4.70 4.80
C ASN A 60 -21.38 -3.50 5.04
N VAL A 61 -21.67 -2.40 4.33
CA VAL A 61 -20.88 -1.18 4.38
C VAL A 61 -21.15 -0.47 5.70
N ASP A 62 -20.37 -0.82 6.72
CA ASP A 62 -20.48 -0.20 8.02
C ASP A 62 -20.10 1.29 7.95
N LYS A 63 -20.88 2.11 8.65
CA LYS A 63 -20.70 3.56 8.67
C LYS A 63 -19.43 3.83 9.47
N GLN A 64 -18.34 4.16 8.76
CA GLN A 64 -17.01 4.30 9.36
C GLN A 64 -17.02 5.14 10.65
N ASN A 65 -16.70 4.49 11.78
CA ASN A 65 -16.20 5.18 12.95
C ASN A 65 -14.75 5.59 12.64
N LYS A 66 -14.47 6.90 12.60
CA LYS A 66 -13.14 7.47 12.32
C LYS A 66 -12.19 7.14 13.47
N ASN A 67 -11.72 5.91 13.55
CA ASN A 67 -10.67 5.55 14.49
C ASN A 67 -9.33 6.05 13.94
N ASN A 68 -8.82 7.10 14.58
CA ASN A 68 -7.51 7.75 14.40
C ASN A 68 -6.33 6.81 14.76
N ILE A 69 -6.31 5.58 14.26
CA ILE A 69 -5.19 4.64 14.42
C ILE A 69 -4.11 4.98 13.38
N PHE A 70 -3.69 6.24 13.33
CA PHE A 70 -2.56 6.69 12.50
C PHE A 70 -1.40 7.23 13.35
N TRP A 71 -1.57 7.30 14.69
CA TRP A 71 -0.56 7.95 15.54
C TRP A 71 0.70 7.16 15.93
N PRO A 72 0.79 5.80 15.91
CA PRO A 72 2.00 5.14 16.39
C PRO A 72 3.06 4.90 15.29
N VAL A 73 2.78 5.22 14.02
CA VAL A 73 3.72 4.98 12.91
C VAL A 73 4.81 6.06 12.84
N THR A 74 4.51 7.28 13.31
CA THR A 74 5.42 8.43 13.21
C THR A 74 6.59 8.37 14.20
N GLY A 75 6.40 7.78 15.39
CA GLY A 75 7.47 7.67 16.41
C GLY A 75 8.50 6.57 16.11
N SER A 76 8.05 5.44 15.56
CA SER A 76 8.91 4.28 15.29
C SER A 76 9.88 4.51 14.13
N SER A 77 9.44 5.26 13.11
CA SER A 77 10.27 5.59 11.95
C SER A 77 11.43 6.52 12.29
N PHE A 78 11.29 7.40 13.29
CA PHE A 78 12.37 8.28 13.74
C PHE A 78 13.51 7.50 14.40
N LEU A 79 13.20 6.55 15.28
CA LEU A 79 14.20 5.70 15.92
C LEU A 79 14.90 4.79 14.91
N PHE A 80 14.16 4.29 13.91
CA PHE A 80 14.73 3.50 12.83
C PHE A 80 15.76 4.29 12.01
N VAL A 81 15.49 5.56 11.70
CA VAL A 81 16.43 6.43 10.96
C VAL A 81 17.70 6.73 11.76
N VAL A 82 17.58 6.97 13.06
CA VAL A 82 18.74 7.25 13.94
C VAL A 82 19.66 6.02 14.04
N ILE A 83 19.07 4.83 14.20
CA ILE A 83 19.80 3.57 14.22
C ILE A 83 20.48 3.33 12.86
N LEU A 84 19.72 3.45 11.76
CA LEU A 84 20.26 3.29 10.41
C LEU A 84 21.43 4.21 10.13
N ARG A 85 21.38 5.48 10.53
CA ARG A 85 22.48 6.43 10.29
C ARG A 85 23.81 5.96 10.90
N LYS A 86 23.78 5.33 12.08
CA LYS A 86 24.98 4.78 12.74
C LYS A 86 25.56 3.60 11.97
N TYR A 87 24.69 2.72 11.46
CA TYR A 87 25.10 1.58 10.65
C TYR A 87 25.58 2.01 9.26
N VAL A 88 24.88 2.92 8.58
CA VAL A 88 25.24 3.41 7.24
C VAL A 88 26.66 3.97 7.21
N HIS A 89 27.04 4.81 8.18
CA HIS A 89 28.41 5.34 8.24
C HIS A 89 29.47 4.23 8.44
N THR A 90 29.13 3.14 9.12
CA THR A 90 30.05 2.01 9.33
C THR A 90 30.12 1.11 8.08
N PHE A 91 28.98 0.96 7.39
CA PHE A 91 28.85 0.22 6.14
C PHE A 91 29.55 0.94 4.97
N GLU A 92 29.41 2.26 4.84
CA GLU A 92 29.99 3.07 3.76
C GLU A 92 31.53 3.12 3.80
N VAL A 93 32.13 3.01 4.99
CA VAL A 93 33.59 2.98 5.17
C VAL A 93 34.21 1.62 4.84
N GLN A 94 33.46 0.52 4.89
CA GLN A 94 33.98 -0.84 4.72
C GLN A 94 33.53 -1.54 3.43
N LEU A 95 32.40 -1.12 2.84
CA LEU A 95 31.86 -1.75 1.63
C LEU A 95 32.25 -0.94 0.40
N ASP A 96 33.14 -1.53 -0.39
CA ASP A 96 33.47 -1.04 -1.70
C ASP A 96 32.20 -0.97 -2.58
N ASN A 97 32.07 0.06 -3.42
CA ASN A 97 30.86 0.35 -4.21
C ASN A 97 30.41 -0.87 -5.05
N LYS A 98 31.36 -1.72 -5.45
CA LYS A 98 31.10 -2.97 -6.18
C LYS A 98 30.37 -4.02 -5.34
N ILE A 99 30.70 -4.14 -4.06
CA ILE A 99 30.05 -5.09 -3.14
C ILE A 99 28.61 -4.66 -2.87
N LEU A 100 28.38 -3.35 -2.70
CA LEU A 100 27.04 -2.79 -2.52
C LEU A 100 26.13 -3.07 -3.72
N ILE A 101 26.62 -2.80 -4.93
CA ILE A 101 25.89 -3.08 -6.18
C ILE A 101 25.57 -4.58 -6.29
N SER A 102 26.53 -5.46 -5.98
CA SER A 102 26.32 -6.91 -5.98
C SER A 102 25.24 -7.34 -4.98
N LEU A 103 25.25 -6.79 -3.76
CA LEU A 103 24.26 -7.09 -2.73
C LEU A 103 22.83 -6.68 -3.18
N CYS A 104 22.71 -5.54 -3.85
CA CYS A 104 21.45 -5.09 -4.43
C CYS A 104 20.93 -6.08 -5.48
N PHE A 105 21.79 -6.55 -6.40
CA PHE A 105 21.40 -7.56 -7.40
C PHE A 105 20.95 -8.88 -6.78
N ILE A 106 21.64 -9.36 -5.74
CA ILE A 106 21.26 -10.57 -5.00
C ILE A 106 19.89 -10.40 -4.34
N GLY A 107 19.63 -9.23 -3.74
CA GLY A 107 18.32 -8.90 -3.16
C GLY A 107 17.20 -8.91 -4.21
N PHE A 108 17.41 -8.31 -5.38
CA PHE A 108 16.44 -8.31 -6.48
C PHE A 108 16.16 -9.73 -7.00
N ILE A 109 17.20 -10.56 -7.17
CA ILE A 109 17.06 -11.96 -7.58
C ILE A 109 16.26 -12.74 -6.52
N GLY A 110 16.53 -12.54 -5.23
CA GLY A 110 15.80 -13.16 -4.14
C GLY A 110 14.30 -12.83 -4.16
N ILE A 111 13.96 -11.56 -4.38
CA ILE A 111 12.55 -11.12 -4.50
C ILE A 111 11.90 -11.73 -5.75
N ALA A 112 12.59 -11.76 -6.89
CA ALA A 112 12.07 -12.37 -8.11
C ALA A 112 11.85 -13.89 -7.96
N ALA A 113 12.77 -14.58 -7.30
CA ALA A 113 12.65 -16.00 -6.98
C ALA A 113 11.51 -16.27 -5.99
N PHE A 114 11.37 -15.44 -4.97
CA PHE A 114 10.26 -15.53 -4.01
C PHE A 114 8.91 -15.27 -4.69
N TYR A 115 8.85 -14.28 -5.59
CA TYR A 115 7.66 -14.01 -6.39
C TYR A 115 7.28 -15.19 -7.29
N THR A 116 8.26 -15.77 -7.99
CA THR A 116 8.00 -16.96 -8.83
C THR A 116 7.64 -18.19 -8.01
N TYR A 117 8.16 -18.33 -6.79
CA TYR A 117 7.75 -19.36 -5.83
C TYR A 117 6.28 -19.17 -5.40
N LEU A 118 5.87 -17.95 -5.04
CA LEU A 118 4.48 -17.67 -4.66
C LEU A 118 3.49 -17.77 -5.82
N ASN A 119 3.92 -17.45 -7.04
CA ASN A 119 3.10 -17.59 -8.25
C ASN A 119 3.14 -19.00 -8.86
N LYS A 120 4.04 -19.88 -8.39
CA LYS A 120 3.95 -21.31 -8.65
C LYS A 120 2.84 -21.85 -7.75
N LYS A 121 1.68 -22.02 -8.37
CA LYS A 121 0.51 -22.70 -7.84
C LYS A 121 0.84 -24.10 -7.34
#